data_AF-A0A838YEX1-F1
#
_entry.id   AF-A0A838YEX1-F1
#
_cell.length_a   1.000
_cell.length_b   1.000
_cell.length_c   1.000
_cell.angle_alpha   90.00
_cell.angle_beta   90.00
_cell.angle_gamma   90.00
#
_symmetry.space_group_name_H-M   'P 1'
#
loop_
_entity.id
_entity.type
_entity.pdbx_description
1 polymer ?
#
loop_
_entity_poly.entity_id
_entity_poly.type
_entity_poly.pdbx_seq_one_letter_code
_entity_poly.pdbx_strand_id
1 'polypeptide(L)' 'MQSQEQTIDYVSRDFINPPIMISKNKKMVDVIEKLTEMGISRLIVHDSRKPIGIITTKDWLIFS' A
#
# COMPACT_ATOMS: atom_id res chain seq x y z
N MET A 1 7.91 -9.59 32.71
CA MET A 1 6.66 -8.83 32.51
C MET A 1 6.94 -7.33 32.61
N GLN A 2 7.91 -6.82 31.83
CA GLN A 2 8.33 -5.40 31.81
C GLN A 2 8.55 -4.88 30.37
N SER A 3 8.14 -5.65 29.35
CA SER A 3 8.42 -5.34 27.94
C SER A 3 7.26 -4.67 27.19
N GLN A 4 6.12 -4.37 27.85
CA GLN A 4 4.91 -3.90 27.17
C GLN A 4 4.65 -2.38 27.31
N GLU A 5 5.27 -1.69 28.27
CA GLU A 5 4.99 -0.26 28.54
C GLU A 5 5.74 0.72 27.61
N GLN A 6 6.82 0.30 26.93
CA GLN A 6 7.59 1.18 26.04
C GLN A 6 6.97 1.42 24.65
N THR A 7 5.80 0.82 24.37
CA THR A 7 5.17 0.87 23.03
C THR A 7 4.39 2.17 22.76
N ILE A 8 4.10 3.00 23.77
CA ILE A 8 3.09 4.07 23.66
C ILE A 8 3.64 5.42 23.17
N ASP A 9 4.97 5.63 23.10
CA ASP A 9 5.56 6.93 22.73
C ASP A 9 5.88 7.11 21.24
N TYR A 10 5.60 6.10 20.41
CA TYR A 10 5.83 6.23 18.97
C TYR A 10 4.61 6.77 18.23
N VAL A 11 4.85 7.65 17.27
CA VAL A 11 3.82 8.20 16.37
C VAL A 11 3.88 7.55 14.99
N SER A 12 2.81 7.67 14.21
CA SER A 12 2.73 7.07 12.86
C SER A 12 3.87 7.48 11.92
N ARG A 13 4.45 8.66 12.11
CA ARG A 13 5.60 9.15 11.34
C ARG A 13 6.87 8.34 11.57
N ASP A 14 6.98 7.64 12.69
CA ASP A 14 8.18 6.84 13.01
C ASP A 14 8.22 5.52 12.22
N PHE A 15 7.08 5.13 11.62
CA PHE A 15 6.92 3.86 10.90
C PHE A 15 6.45 4.03 9.45
N ILE A 16 6.42 5.26 8.93
CA ILE A 16 5.93 5.52 7.58
C ILE A 16 7.00 5.24 6.53
N ASN A 17 6.64 4.45 5.51
CA ASN A 17 7.42 4.34 4.29
C ASN A 17 6.80 5.22 3.19
N PRO A 18 7.60 5.77 2.26
CA PRO A 18 7.08 6.51 1.12
C PRO A 18 6.02 5.69 0.37
N PRO A 19 4.83 6.25 0.09
CA PRO A 19 3.78 5.50 -0.58
C PRO A 19 4.19 5.20 -2.01
N ILE A 20 3.98 3.95 -2.43
CA ILE A 20 4.13 3.57 -3.83
C ILE A 20 2.77 3.76 -4.49
N MET A 21 2.77 4.57 -5.54
CA MET A 21 1.53 5.03 -6.18
C MET A 21 1.40 4.48 -7.60
N ILE A 22 0.15 4.37 -8.07
CA ILE A 22 -0.20 4.02 -9.45
C ILE A 22 -1.36 4.89 -9.96
N SER A 23 -1.32 5.27 -11.23
CA SER A 23 -2.36 6.10 -11.85
C SER A 23 -3.66 5.31 -12.00
N LYS A 24 -4.80 5.96 -11.76
CA LYS A 24 -6.16 5.39 -11.96
C LYS A 24 -6.41 4.87 -13.39
N ASN A 25 -5.61 5.31 -14.37
CA ASN A 25 -5.76 4.95 -15.77
C ASN A 25 -4.89 3.73 -16.18
N LYS A 26 -4.18 3.10 -15.24
CA LYS A 26 -3.39 1.89 -15.48
C LYS A 26 -4.28 0.65 -15.56
N LYS A 27 -3.85 -0.37 -16.32
CA LYS A 27 -4.57 -1.64 -16.43
C LYS A 27 -4.31 -2.49 -15.19
N MET A 28 -5.20 -3.43 -14.90
CA MET A 28 -5.02 -4.35 -13.77
C MET A 28 -3.76 -5.23 -13.89
N VAL A 29 -3.33 -5.57 -15.10
CA VAL A 29 -2.06 -6.28 -15.30
C VAL A 29 -0.87 -5.46 -14.77
N ASP A 30 -0.83 -4.15 -15.05
CA ASP A 30 0.21 -3.25 -14.53
C ASP A 30 0.18 -3.18 -12.99
N VAL A 31 -1.03 -3.24 -12.39
CA VAL A 31 -1.21 -3.25 -10.94
C VAL A 31 -0.63 -4.55 -10.35
N ILE A 32 -0.96 -5.69 -10.94
CA ILE A 32 -0.51 -7.02 -10.47
C ILE A 32 1.01 -7.13 -10.59
N GLU A 33 1.57 -6.80 -11.76
CA GLU A 33 3.02 -6.79 -11.99
C GLU A 33 3.74 -5.92 -10.96
N LYS A 34 3.24 -4.71 -10.70
CA LYS A 34 3.87 -3.82 -9.72
C LYS A 34 3.77 -4.34 -8.28
N LEU A 35 2.67 -5.01 -7.91
CA LEU A 35 2.54 -5.65 -6.60
C LEU A 35 3.52 -6.82 -6.45
N THR A 36 3.66 -7.67 -7.48
CA THR A 36 4.49 -8.87 -7.44
C THR A 36 5.98 -8.56 -7.56
N GLU A 37 6.39 -7.74 -8.52
CA GLU A 37 7.80 -7.38 -8.76
C GLU A 37 8.41 -6.62 -7.59
N MET A 38 7.64 -5.74 -6.95
CA MET A 38 8.11 -4.98 -5.80
C MET A 38 7.95 -5.73 -4.46
N GLY A 39 7.29 -6.89 -4.46
CA GLY A 39 7.01 -7.66 -3.23
C GLY A 39 6.14 -6.90 -2.22
N ILE A 40 5.22 -6.04 -2.68
CA ILE A 40 4.37 -5.20 -1.83
C ILE A 40 2.91 -5.65 -1.88
N SER A 41 2.19 -5.43 -0.79
CA SER A 41 0.79 -5.90 -0.67
C SER A 41 -0.26 -4.87 -1.10
N ARG A 42 0.15 -3.62 -1.38
CA ARG A 42 -0.77 -2.49 -1.60
C ARG A 42 -0.15 -1.38 -2.43
N LEU A 43 -0.99 -0.72 -3.22
CA LEU A 43 -0.69 0.48 -3.99
C LEU A 43 -1.70 1.58 -3.68
N ILE A 44 -1.23 2.82 -3.60
CA ILE A 44 -2.13 3.99 -3.56
C ILE A 44 -2.50 4.36 -4.99
N VAL A 45 -3.79 4.40 -5.29
CA VAL A 45 -4.32 4.84 -6.59
C VAL A 45 -4.44 6.36 -6.59
N HIS A 46 -3.96 7.00 -7.65
CA HIS A 46 -4.01 8.45 -7.77
C HIS A 46 -4.63 8.96 -9.07
N ASP A 47 -5.22 10.15 -8.99
CA ASP A 47 -5.59 10.98 -10.13
C ASP A 47 -4.74 12.25 -10.11
N SER A 48 -3.85 12.43 -11.10
CA SER A 48 -3.08 13.67 -11.24
C SER A 48 -2.38 14.11 -9.93
N ARG A 49 -1.74 13.15 -9.24
CA ARG A 49 -1.08 13.25 -7.91
C ARG A 49 -1.99 13.27 -6.68
N LYS A 50 -3.30 13.39 -6.82
CA LYS A 50 -4.25 13.27 -5.70
C LYS A 50 -4.50 11.79 -5.38
N PRO A 51 -4.25 11.30 -4.17
CA PRO A 51 -4.68 9.97 -3.75
C PRO A 51 -6.21 9.87 -3.79
N ILE A 52 -6.74 8.83 -4.43
CA ILE A 52 -8.20 8.60 -4.55
C ILE A 52 -8.64 7.22 -4.04
N GLY A 53 -7.71 6.30 -3.78
CA GLY A 53 -8.04 4.95 -3.34
C GLY A 53 -6.81 4.10 -3.07
N ILE A 54 -7.05 2.84 -2.71
CA ILE A 54 -6.04 1.83 -2.44
C ILE A 54 -6.46 0.56 -3.17
N ILE A 55 -5.50 -0.13 -3.80
CA ILE A 55 -5.67 -1.50 -4.28
C ILE A 55 -4.71 -2.39 -3.51
N THR A 56 -5.19 -3.56 -3.10
CA THR A 56 -4.44 -4.59 -2.37
C THR A 56 -4.34 -5.87 -3.19
N THR A 57 -3.40 -6.73 -2.82
CA THR A 57 -3.29 -8.07 -3.41
C THR A 57 -4.56 -8.91 -3.22
N LYS A 58 -5.34 -8.66 -2.16
CA LYS A 58 -6.61 -9.39 -1.92
C LYS A 58 -7.71 -9.00 -2.89
N ASP A 59 -7.71 -7.77 -3.40
CA ASP A 59 -8.80 -7.28 -4.26
C ASP A 59 -8.84 -8.01 -5.60
N TRP A 60 -7.71 -8.51 -6.11
CA TRP A 60 -7.67 -9.27 -7.37
C TRP A 60 -7.77 -10.79 -7.18
N LEU A 61 -7.35 -11.34 -6.02
CA LEU A 61 -7.50 -12.76 -5.70
C LEU A 61 -8.97 -13.22 -5.70
N ILE A 62 -9.92 -12.30 -5.54
CA ILE A 62 -11.36 -12.58 -5.61
C ILE A 62 -11.83 -12.82 -7.06
N PHE A 63 -11.07 -12.39 -8.07
CA PHE A 63 -11.44 -12.44 -9.49
C PHE A 63 -10.67 -13.49 -10.31
N SER A 64 -9.78 -14.28 -9.69
CA SER A 64 -9.01 -15.36 -10.34
C SER A 64 -9.62 -16.73 -10.08
#